data_AF-A0AAV4CEP8-F1
#
_entry.id   AF-A0AAV4CEP8-F1
#
_cell.length_a   1.000
_cell.length_b   1.000
_cell.length_c   1.000
_cell.angle_alpha   90.00
_cell.angle_beta   90.00
_cell.angle_gamma   90.00
#
_symmetry.space_group_name_H-M   'P 1'
#
loop_
_entity.id
_entity.type
_entity.pdbx_description
1 polymer ?
#
loop_
_entity_poly.entity_id
_entity_poly.type
_entity_poly.pdbx_seq_one_letter_code
_entity_poly.pdbx_strand_id
1 'polypeptide(L)'
;MQEREAYLMSQKKEKDKAMDSVQQQLAQDISRQEAERAEMERVRMELVLEEQEERERQREMAELERQIRQRIEMQSTHAQQMHYKALRMQAEKEEEEEFRKQMLAKFAEDDRIEQMNAQKRRMKQQEHARAVEKLMEDRRAQYAREREAEVNQREEEARLEEFRKRIIEEERQKLLQQHAKKLIGFLPRGVIRDEQDLELLGPEFQQAYSQRQIDPYDETTWETK
;
A
#
# COMPACT_ATOMS: atom_id res chain seq x y z
N MET A 1 -57.92 59.13 136.35
CA MET A 1 -58.00 58.85 134.89
C MET A 1 -56.64 58.97 134.19
N GLN A 2 -55.80 59.96 134.52
CA GLN A 2 -54.55 60.27 133.83
C GLN A 2 -53.43 59.20 133.90
N GLU A 3 -53.26 58.49 135.03
CA GLU A 3 -52.22 57.45 135.16
C GLU A 3 -52.50 56.19 134.32
N ARG A 4 -53.79 55.86 134.14
CA ARG A 4 -54.23 54.74 133.30
C ARG A 4 -53.99 55.03 131.82
N GLU A 5 -54.12 56.29 131.40
CA GLU A 5 -53.83 56.74 130.04
C GLU A 5 -52.33 56.70 129.73
N ALA A 6 -51.47 57.12 130.66
CA ALA A 6 -50.02 57.07 130.52
C ALA A 6 -49.50 55.62 130.38
N TYR A 7 -50.01 54.70 131.19
CA TYR A 7 -49.68 53.26 131.11
C TYR A 7 -50.14 52.61 129.80
N LEU A 8 -51.33 52.98 129.30
CA LEU A 8 -51.80 52.51 127.99
C LEU A 8 -50.95 53.07 126.85
N MET A 9 -50.46 54.30 126.96
CA MET A 9 -49.57 54.93 125.97
C MET A 9 -48.16 54.32 125.98
N SER A 10 -47.60 53.96 127.13
CA SER A 10 -46.30 53.26 127.20
C SER A 10 -46.39 51.86 126.61
N GLN A 11 -47.45 51.10 126.94
CA GLN A 11 -47.69 49.79 126.33
C GLN A 11 -47.91 49.87 124.81
N LYS A 12 -48.59 50.90 124.31
CA LYS A 12 -48.70 51.14 122.86
C LYS A 12 -47.33 51.39 122.23
N LYS A 13 -46.53 52.30 122.81
CA LYS A 13 -45.17 52.59 122.31
C LYS A 13 -44.25 51.38 122.33
N GLU A 14 -44.33 50.51 123.34
CA GLU A 14 -43.55 49.26 123.39
C GLU A 14 -44.01 48.26 122.33
N LYS A 15 -45.33 48.15 122.11
CA LYS A 15 -45.88 47.34 121.01
C LYS A 15 -45.50 47.88 119.64
N ASP A 16 -45.52 49.20 119.45
CA ASP A 16 -45.12 49.86 118.20
C ASP A 16 -43.64 49.63 117.93
N LYS A 17 -42.76 49.79 118.93
CA LYS A 17 -41.32 49.48 118.81
C LYS A 17 -41.04 48.01 118.51
N ALA A 18 -41.78 47.09 119.14
CA ALA A 18 -41.67 45.67 118.84
C ALA A 18 -42.13 45.38 117.41
N MET A 19 -43.23 45.99 116.97
CA MET A 19 -43.74 45.89 115.61
C MET A 19 -42.74 46.45 114.58
N ASP A 20 -42.14 47.61 114.84
CA ASP A 20 -41.11 48.22 113.98
C ASP A 20 -39.87 47.33 113.86
N SER A 21 -39.43 46.71 114.97
CA SER A 21 -38.28 45.79 114.95
C SER A 21 -38.56 44.54 114.11
N VAL A 22 -39.77 43.99 114.19
CA VAL A 22 -40.21 42.85 113.37
C VAL A 22 -40.36 43.25 111.91
N GLN A 23 -40.89 44.44 111.62
CA GLN A 23 -40.97 44.96 110.25
C GLN A 23 -39.59 45.20 109.63
N GLN A 24 -38.62 45.71 110.40
CA GLN A 24 -37.24 45.89 109.94
C GLN A 24 -36.56 44.56 109.65
N GLN A 25 -36.72 43.56 110.53
CA GLN A 25 -36.20 42.20 110.29
C GLN A 25 -36.83 41.58 109.04
N LEU A 26 -38.16 41.68 108.90
CA LEU A 26 -38.86 41.18 107.73
C LEU A 26 -38.42 41.90 106.44
N ALA A 27 -38.20 43.21 106.47
CA ALA A 27 -37.70 43.96 105.32
C ALA A 27 -36.27 43.56 104.92
N GLN A 28 -35.39 43.30 105.91
CA GLN A 28 -34.04 42.79 105.65
C GLN A 28 -34.06 41.38 105.06
N ASP A 29 -34.91 40.49 105.59
CA ASP A 29 -35.07 39.14 105.09
C ASP A 29 -35.64 39.12 103.65
N ILE A 30 -36.64 39.96 103.36
CA ILE A 30 -37.18 40.15 102.01
C ILE A 30 -36.07 40.65 101.06
N SER A 31 -35.34 41.70 101.46
CA SER A 31 -34.25 42.25 100.64
C SER A 31 -33.13 41.23 100.37
N ARG A 32 -32.78 40.43 101.38
CA ARG A 32 -31.80 39.34 101.22
C ARG A 32 -32.31 38.26 100.27
N GLN A 33 -33.56 37.83 100.41
CA GLN A 33 -34.14 36.83 99.51
C GLN A 33 -34.26 37.36 98.08
N GLU A 34 -34.59 38.64 97.88
CA GLU A 34 -34.60 39.28 96.57
C GLU A 34 -33.19 39.36 95.96
N ALA A 35 -32.18 39.70 96.75
CA ALA A 35 -30.79 39.71 96.31
C ALA A 35 -30.31 38.30 95.91
N GLU A 36 -30.57 37.29 96.74
CA GLU A 36 -30.24 35.88 96.44
C GLU A 36 -30.96 35.39 95.17
N ARG A 37 -32.23 35.76 94.98
CA ARG A 37 -32.96 35.46 93.73
C ARG A 37 -32.35 36.16 92.52
N ALA A 38 -32.01 37.44 92.64
CA ALA A 38 -31.39 38.21 91.56
C ALA A 38 -30.00 37.66 91.18
N GLU A 39 -29.19 37.24 92.16
CA GLU A 39 -27.91 36.57 91.90
C GLU A 39 -28.11 35.22 91.20
N MET A 40 -29.06 34.41 91.67
CA MET A 40 -29.41 33.14 91.02
C MET A 40 -29.93 33.33 89.59
N GLU A 41 -30.71 34.38 89.33
CA GLU A 41 -31.16 34.73 87.99
C GLU A 41 -30.02 35.18 87.09
N ARG A 42 -29.05 35.96 87.60
CA ARG A 42 -27.84 36.34 86.86
C ARG A 42 -27.02 35.12 86.45
N VAL A 43 -26.72 34.23 87.40
CA VAL A 43 -25.96 32.99 87.12
C VAL A 43 -26.68 32.11 86.09
N ARG A 44 -28.02 32.02 86.16
CA ARG A 44 -28.80 31.29 85.14
C ARG A 44 -28.71 31.94 83.76
N MET A 45 -28.76 33.28 83.68
CA MET A 45 -28.59 33.99 82.41
C MET A 45 -27.20 33.80 81.83
N GLU A 46 -26.16 33.90 82.66
CA GLU A 46 -24.76 33.66 82.27
C GLU A 46 -24.59 32.23 81.75
N LEU A 47 -25.10 31.23 82.46
CA LEU A 47 -25.04 29.83 82.02
C LEU A 47 -25.72 29.62 80.66
N VAL A 48 -26.90 30.22 80.44
CA VAL A 48 -27.61 30.11 79.15
C VAL A 48 -26.81 30.75 78.02
N LEU A 49 -26.17 31.89 78.27
CA LEU A 49 -25.32 32.55 77.28
C LEU A 49 -24.09 31.70 76.96
N GLU A 50 -23.40 31.17 77.97
CA GLU A 50 -22.25 30.27 77.79
C GLU A 50 -22.64 28.99 77.02
N GLU A 51 -23.78 28.38 77.35
CA GLU A 51 -24.29 27.22 76.61
C GLU A 51 -24.61 27.55 75.14
N GLN A 52 -25.12 28.75 74.87
CA GLN A 52 -25.38 29.21 73.50
C GLN A 52 -24.07 29.42 72.74
N GLU A 53 -23.09 30.09 73.36
CA GLU A 53 -21.78 30.31 72.75
C GLU A 53 -21.04 28.99 72.49
N GLU A 54 -21.07 28.03 73.42
CA GLU A 54 -20.48 26.70 73.20
C GLU A 54 -21.15 25.97 72.04
N ARG A 55 -22.48 26.07 71.92
CA ARG A 55 -23.21 25.49 70.78
C ARG A 55 -22.80 26.15 69.46
N GLU A 56 -22.58 27.46 69.44
CA GLU A 56 -22.09 28.17 68.26
C GLU A 56 -20.67 27.77 67.90
N ARG A 57 -19.75 27.71 68.88
CA ARG A 57 -18.39 27.21 68.68
C ARG A 57 -18.37 25.81 68.09
N GLN A 58 -19.20 24.89 68.59
CA GLN A 58 -19.30 23.53 68.07
C GLN A 58 -19.86 23.50 66.63
N ARG A 59 -20.81 24.37 66.30
CA ARG A 59 -21.34 24.49 64.94
C ARG A 59 -20.28 24.99 63.97
N GLU A 60 -19.55 26.04 64.33
CA GLU A 60 -18.46 26.58 63.51
C GLU A 60 -17.36 25.53 63.25
N MET A 61 -16.96 24.79 64.30
CA MET A 61 -15.98 23.71 64.17
C MET A 61 -16.47 22.59 63.24
N ALA A 62 -17.75 22.20 63.36
CA ALA A 62 -18.35 21.19 62.49
C ALA A 62 -18.46 21.67 61.02
N GLU A 63 -18.74 22.95 60.79
CA GLU A 63 -18.78 23.54 59.45
C GLU A 63 -17.39 23.58 58.81
N LEU A 64 -16.36 24.00 59.55
CA LEU A 64 -14.97 23.97 59.10
C LEU A 64 -14.52 22.54 58.79
N GLU A 65 -14.84 21.57 59.65
CA GLU A 65 -14.51 20.16 59.41
C GLU A 65 -15.18 19.64 58.14
N ARG A 66 -16.46 19.98 57.91
CA ARG A 66 -17.18 19.61 56.68
C ARG A 66 -16.52 20.20 55.44
N GLN A 67 -16.14 21.48 55.48
CA GLN A 67 -15.45 22.14 54.35
C GLN A 67 -14.09 21.49 54.05
N ILE A 68 -13.32 21.17 55.10
CA ILE A 68 -12.03 20.49 54.95
C ILE A 68 -12.23 19.09 54.34
N ARG A 69 -13.18 18.31 54.85
CA ARG A 69 -13.51 16.98 54.30
C ARG A 69 -13.91 17.05 52.84
N GLN A 70 -14.82 17.96 52.48
CA GLN A 70 -15.23 18.17 51.08
C GLN A 70 -14.05 18.52 50.19
N ARG A 71 -13.14 19.40 50.65
CA ARG A 71 -11.95 19.77 49.89
C ARG A 71 -11.01 18.59 49.67
N ILE A 72 -10.78 17.77 50.69
CA ILE A 72 -9.93 16.58 50.60
C ILE A 72 -10.55 15.57 49.63
N GLU A 73 -11.85 15.34 49.71
CA GLU A 73 -12.58 14.44 48.82
C GLU A 73 -12.50 14.91 47.35
N MET A 74 -12.71 16.21 47.10
CA MET A 74 -12.54 16.79 45.75
C MET A 74 -11.11 16.64 45.22
N GLN A 75 -10.10 16.84 46.07
CA GLN A 75 -8.70 16.66 45.65
C GLN A 75 -8.38 15.20 45.35
N SER A 76 -8.85 14.27 46.20
CA SER A 76 -8.66 12.82 46.01
C SER A 76 -9.32 12.32 44.73
N THR A 77 -10.59 12.67 44.52
CA THR A 77 -11.34 12.31 43.31
C THR A 77 -10.71 12.89 42.05
N HIS A 78 -10.26 14.14 42.08
CA HIS A 78 -9.53 14.74 40.96
C HIS A 78 -8.22 14.01 40.67
N ALA A 79 -7.43 13.68 41.69
CA ALA A 79 -6.18 12.94 41.53
C ALA A 79 -6.42 11.55 40.91
N GLN A 80 -7.46 10.83 41.36
CA GLN A 80 -7.87 9.56 40.78
C GLN A 80 -8.29 9.71 39.32
N GLN A 81 -9.12 10.71 38.99
CA GLN A 81 -9.55 10.98 37.62
C GLN A 81 -8.35 11.25 36.70
N MET A 82 -7.39 12.07 37.15
CA MET A 82 -6.18 12.37 36.38
C MET A 82 -5.31 11.13 36.19
N HIS A 83 -5.20 10.27 37.20
CA HIS A 83 -4.49 9.00 37.09
C HIS A 83 -5.15 8.05 36.07
N TYR A 84 -6.48 7.88 36.14
CA TYR A 84 -7.20 7.07 35.17
C TYR A 84 -7.08 7.61 33.74
N LYS A 85 -7.13 8.94 33.57
CA LYS A 85 -6.94 9.58 32.27
C LYS A 85 -5.52 9.33 31.72
N ALA A 86 -4.51 9.37 32.59
CA ALA A 86 -3.13 9.09 32.21
C ALA A 86 -2.94 7.62 31.80
N LEU A 87 -3.49 6.68 32.57
CA LEU A 87 -3.46 5.24 32.24
C LEU A 87 -4.15 4.96 30.91
N ARG A 88 -5.33 5.55 30.68
CA ARG A 88 -6.06 5.40 29.42
C ARG A 88 -5.25 5.93 28.23
N MET A 89 -4.63 7.11 28.38
CA MET A 89 -3.79 7.68 27.32
C MET A 89 -2.54 6.83 27.05
N GLN A 90 -1.96 6.19 28.07
CA GLN A 90 -0.85 5.26 27.89
C GLN A 90 -1.30 4.01 27.13
N ALA A 91 -2.42 3.40 27.52
CA ALA A 91 -2.98 2.25 26.81
C ALA A 91 -3.32 2.57 25.35
N GLU A 92 -3.98 3.71 25.08
CA GLU A 92 -4.28 4.16 23.71
C GLU A 92 -2.99 4.33 22.87
N LYS A 93 -1.90 4.86 23.47
CA LYS A 93 -0.61 4.98 22.79
C LYS A 93 0.04 3.64 22.50
N GLU A 94 -0.01 2.69 23.43
CA GLU A 94 0.51 1.34 23.25
C GLU A 94 -0.24 0.61 22.13
N GLU A 95 -1.58 0.70 22.12
CA GLU A 95 -2.41 0.16 21.05
C GLU A 95 -2.09 0.80 19.69
N GLU A 96 -1.93 2.13 19.62
CA GLU A 96 -1.53 2.82 18.40
C GLU A 96 -0.14 2.39 17.90
N GLU A 97 0.82 2.21 18.81
CA GLU A 97 2.17 1.74 18.47
C GLU A 97 2.15 0.30 17.95
N GLU A 98 1.38 -0.59 18.59
CA GLU A 98 1.19 -1.96 18.12
C GLU A 98 0.53 -2.01 16.75
N PHE A 99 -0.55 -1.24 16.57
CA PHE A 99 -1.23 -1.11 15.29
C PHE A 99 -0.28 -0.60 14.20
N ARG A 100 0.52 0.44 14.51
CA ARG A 100 1.53 0.98 13.60
C ARG A 100 2.57 -0.06 13.22
N LYS A 101 3.08 -0.84 14.18
CA LYS A 101 4.04 -1.93 13.93
C LYS A 101 3.44 -3.00 13.02
N GLN A 102 2.20 -3.42 13.28
CA GLN A 102 1.49 -4.39 12.45
C GLN A 102 1.28 -3.89 11.02
N MET A 103 0.86 -2.63 10.86
CA MET A 103 0.68 -2.00 9.55
C MET A 103 1.99 -1.90 8.77
N LEU A 104 3.09 -1.50 9.42
CA LEU A 104 4.41 -1.46 8.79
C LEU A 104 4.89 -2.85 8.37
N ALA A 105 4.66 -3.88 9.21
CA ALA A 105 5.01 -5.25 8.88
C ALA A 105 4.21 -5.77 7.67
N LYS A 106 2.90 -5.47 7.63
CA LYS A 106 2.04 -5.80 6.49
C LYS A 106 2.51 -5.14 5.20
N PHE A 107 2.82 -3.84 5.23
CA PHE A 107 3.33 -3.16 4.04
C PHE A 107 4.68 -3.73 3.57
N ALA A 108 5.59 -4.06 4.49
CA ALA A 108 6.85 -4.70 4.13
C ALA A 108 6.65 -6.08 3.50
N GLU A 109 5.67 -6.86 3.96
CA GLU A 109 5.30 -8.15 3.37
C GLU A 109 4.69 -7.97 1.97
N ASP A 110 3.74 -7.05 1.82
CA ASP A 110 3.10 -6.73 0.54
C ASP A 110 4.13 -6.24 -0.50
N ASP A 111 5.04 -5.33 -0.11
CA ASP A 111 6.12 -4.83 -0.97
C ASP A 111 7.05 -5.97 -1.42
N ARG A 112 7.39 -6.90 -0.52
CA ARG A 112 8.22 -8.07 -0.85
C ARG A 112 7.51 -8.98 -1.85
N ILE A 113 6.22 -9.22 -1.66
CA ILE A 113 5.40 -10.03 -2.58
C ILE A 113 5.31 -9.33 -3.95
N GLU A 114 5.11 -8.02 -3.97
CA GLU A 114 5.05 -7.25 -5.22
C GLU A 114 6.36 -7.31 -6.00
N GLN A 115 7.51 -7.16 -5.32
CA GLN A 115 8.83 -7.30 -5.94
C GLN A 115 9.04 -8.69 -6.56
N MET A 116 8.69 -9.76 -5.83
CA MET A 116 8.78 -11.14 -6.36
C MET A 116 7.86 -11.35 -7.56
N ASN A 117 6.63 -10.81 -7.51
CA ASN A 117 5.68 -10.90 -8.61
C ASN A 117 6.13 -10.11 -9.84
N ALA A 118 6.75 -8.94 -9.65
CA ALA A 118 7.33 -8.15 -10.73
C ALA A 118 8.51 -8.90 -11.38
N GLN A 119 9.41 -9.48 -10.59
CA GLN A 119 10.52 -10.30 -11.09
C GLN A 119 10.01 -11.51 -11.87
N LYS A 120 9.04 -12.25 -11.33
CA LYS A 120 8.43 -13.41 -11.99
C LYS A 120 7.78 -13.03 -13.32
N ARG A 121 7.09 -11.89 -13.39
CA ARG A 121 6.53 -11.35 -14.64
C ARG A 121 7.62 -11.04 -15.66
N ARG A 122 8.71 -10.39 -15.26
CA ARG A 122 9.85 -10.10 -16.14
C ARG A 122 10.50 -11.37 -16.67
N MET A 123 10.75 -12.36 -15.81
CA MET A 123 11.32 -13.64 -16.20
C MET A 123 10.45 -14.37 -17.23
N LYS A 124 9.14 -14.45 -16.99
CA LYS A 124 8.20 -15.06 -17.96
C LYS A 124 8.20 -14.34 -19.30
N GLN A 125 8.20 -13.00 -19.31
CA GLN A 125 8.28 -12.22 -20.54
C GLN A 125 9.57 -12.50 -21.30
N GLN A 126 10.70 -12.61 -20.60
CA GLN A 126 11.99 -12.94 -21.21
C GLN A 126 12.01 -14.37 -21.77
N GLU A 127 11.44 -15.34 -21.05
CA GLU A 127 11.28 -16.73 -21.53
C GLU A 127 10.42 -16.78 -22.79
N HIS A 128 9.28 -16.09 -22.81
CA HIS A 128 8.42 -15.99 -23.99
C HIS A 128 9.15 -15.32 -25.16
N ALA A 129 9.89 -14.23 -24.91
CA ALA A 129 10.67 -13.55 -25.94
C ALA A 129 11.74 -14.48 -26.55
N ARG A 130 12.51 -15.19 -25.71
CA ARG A 130 13.49 -16.19 -26.15
C ARG A 130 12.87 -17.33 -26.93
N ALA A 131 11.70 -17.81 -26.50
CA ALA A 131 10.97 -18.88 -27.21
C ALA A 131 10.54 -18.42 -28.61
N VAL A 132 10.03 -17.18 -28.74
CA VAL A 132 9.66 -16.59 -30.04
C VAL A 132 10.88 -16.38 -30.92
N GLU A 133 11.99 -15.89 -30.36
CA GLU A 133 13.25 -15.71 -31.08
C GLU A 133 13.76 -17.04 -31.64
N LYS A 134 13.76 -18.10 -30.82
CA LYS A 134 14.13 -19.44 -31.27
C LYS A 134 13.23 -19.96 -32.39
N LEU A 135 11.91 -19.76 -32.30
CA LEU A 135 10.98 -20.13 -33.37
C LEU A 135 11.28 -19.36 -34.67
N MET A 136 11.64 -18.09 -34.58
CA MET A 136 12.04 -17.28 -35.73
C MET A 136 13.36 -17.74 -36.34
N GLU A 137 14.35 -18.09 -35.52
CA GLU A 137 15.63 -18.67 -35.95
C GLU A 137 15.43 -20.02 -36.63
N ASP A 138 14.66 -20.93 -36.02
CA ASP A 138 14.34 -22.24 -36.58
C ASP A 138 13.63 -22.08 -37.94
N ARG A 139 12.69 -21.14 -38.06
CA ARG A 139 12.02 -20.82 -39.31
C ARG A 139 12.98 -20.27 -40.36
N ARG A 140 13.89 -19.37 -39.99
CA ARG A 140 14.93 -18.85 -40.90
C ARG A 140 15.88 -19.96 -41.36
N ALA A 141 16.27 -20.86 -40.46
CA ALA A 141 17.12 -22.00 -40.78
C ALA A 141 16.43 -22.99 -41.72
N GLN A 142 15.13 -23.25 -41.52
CA GLN A 142 14.33 -24.06 -42.45
C GLN A 142 14.28 -23.43 -43.83
N TYR A 143 13.94 -22.14 -43.95
CA TYR A 143 13.94 -21.45 -45.24
C TYR A 143 15.31 -21.44 -45.92
N ALA A 144 16.41 -21.30 -45.16
CA ALA A 144 17.76 -21.35 -45.71
C ALA A 144 18.07 -22.75 -46.27
N ARG A 145 17.73 -23.81 -45.53
CA ARG A 145 17.91 -25.21 -45.98
C ARG A 145 17.07 -25.53 -47.21
N GLU A 146 15.82 -25.09 -47.25
CA GLU A 146 14.94 -25.28 -48.41
C GLU A 146 15.50 -24.57 -49.65
N ARG A 147 15.98 -23.34 -49.51
CA ARG A 147 16.61 -22.60 -50.60
C ARG A 147 17.91 -23.28 -51.07
N GLU A 148 18.74 -23.74 -50.16
CA GLU A 148 19.97 -24.45 -50.51
C GLU A 148 19.67 -25.77 -51.23
N ALA A 149 18.66 -26.52 -50.78
CA ALA A 149 18.19 -27.73 -51.45
C ALA A 149 17.64 -27.42 -52.86
N GLU A 150 16.86 -26.36 -53.02
CA GLU A 150 16.34 -25.93 -54.34
C GLU A 150 17.48 -25.56 -55.30
N VAL A 151 18.49 -24.83 -54.82
CA VAL A 151 19.67 -24.47 -55.64
C VAL A 151 20.45 -25.74 -56.03
N ASN A 152 20.72 -26.63 -55.08
CA ASN A 152 21.42 -27.88 -55.36
C ASN A 152 20.66 -28.77 -56.35
N GLN A 153 19.33 -28.87 -56.23
CA GLN A 153 18.49 -29.60 -57.19
C GLN A 153 18.59 -29.00 -58.59
N ARG A 154 18.53 -27.67 -58.72
CA ARG A 154 18.70 -26.99 -60.01
C ARG A 154 20.10 -27.22 -60.60
N GLU A 155 21.13 -27.23 -59.78
CA GLU A 155 22.49 -27.54 -60.23
C GLU A 155 22.63 -28.99 -60.69
N GLU A 156 22.04 -29.95 -59.98
CA GLU A 156 22.04 -31.36 -60.39
C GLU A 156 21.26 -31.57 -61.68
N GLU A 157 20.08 -30.96 -61.81
CA GLU A 157 19.29 -30.98 -63.04
C GLU A 157 20.07 -30.40 -64.22
N ALA A 158 20.72 -29.24 -64.04
CA ALA A 158 21.57 -28.64 -65.05
C ALA A 158 22.74 -29.56 -65.45
N ARG A 159 23.42 -30.20 -64.50
CA ARG A 159 24.50 -31.16 -64.78
C ARG A 159 23.99 -32.39 -65.54
N LEU A 160 22.83 -32.92 -65.18
CA LEU A 160 22.20 -34.05 -65.88
C LEU A 160 21.78 -33.66 -67.29
N GLU A 161 21.23 -32.46 -67.49
CA GLU A 161 20.90 -31.94 -68.81
C GLU A 161 22.15 -31.74 -69.68
N GLU A 162 23.23 -31.19 -69.12
CA GLU A 162 24.51 -31.05 -69.81
C GLU A 162 25.07 -32.43 -70.21
N PHE A 163 25.02 -33.40 -69.31
CA PHE A 163 25.45 -34.77 -69.60
C PHE A 163 24.60 -35.42 -70.69
N ARG A 164 23.28 -35.24 -70.65
CA ARG A 164 22.36 -35.69 -71.69
C ARG A 164 22.65 -35.03 -73.04
N LYS A 165 22.90 -33.72 -73.06
CA LYS A 165 23.27 -32.98 -74.27
C LYS A 165 24.59 -33.50 -74.85
N ARG A 166 25.60 -33.79 -74.01
CA ARG A 166 26.87 -34.39 -74.45
C ARG A 166 26.65 -35.77 -75.10
N ILE A 167 25.89 -36.65 -74.48
CA ILE A 167 25.57 -37.98 -75.06
C ILE A 167 24.85 -37.84 -76.40
N ILE A 168 23.86 -36.95 -76.49
CA ILE A 168 23.12 -36.70 -77.74
C ILE A 168 24.07 -36.20 -78.83
N GLU A 169 25.01 -35.32 -78.48
CA GLU A 169 25.97 -34.76 -79.42
C GLU A 169 26.99 -35.81 -79.89
N GLU A 170 27.49 -36.67 -78.98
CA GLU A 170 28.35 -37.80 -79.31
C GLU A 170 27.65 -38.80 -80.25
N GLU A 171 26.41 -39.19 -79.95
CA GLU A 171 25.62 -40.07 -80.83
C GLU A 171 25.26 -39.37 -82.15
N ARG A 172 25.01 -38.05 -82.17
CA ARG A 172 24.83 -37.27 -83.40
C ARG A 172 26.08 -37.37 -84.27
N GLN A 173 27.26 -37.11 -83.72
CA GLN A 173 28.53 -37.18 -84.46
C GLN A 173 28.79 -38.59 -84.99
N LYS A 174 28.53 -39.63 -84.20
CA LYS A 174 28.66 -41.03 -84.62
C LYS A 174 27.71 -41.38 -85.77
N LEU A 175 26.45 -40.96 -85.70
CA LEU A 175 25.47 -41.13 -86.78
C LEU A 175 25.90 -40.38 -88.04
N LEU A 176 26.41 -39.16 -87.90
CA LEU A 176 26.94 -38.37 -89.01
C LEU A 176 28.13 -39.07 -89.66
N GLN A 177 29.11 -39.55 -88.92
CA GLN A 177 30.26 -40.27 -89.49
C GLN A 177 29.86 -41.54 -90.26
N GLN A 178 28.89 -42.31 -89.74
CA GLN A 178 28.46 -43.56 -90.34
C GLN A 178 27.61 -43.38 -91.60
N HIS A 179 26.72 -42.38 -91.59
CA HIS A 179 25.70 -42.22 -92.63
C HIS A 179 25.97 -41.06 -93.59
N ALA A 180 26.74 -40.04 -93.19
CA ALA A 180 26.97 -38.87 -94.03
C ALA A 180 27.64 -39.27 -95.35
N LYS A 181 28.72 -40.07 -95.34
CA LYS A 181 29.42 -40.50 -96.57
C LYS A 181 28.50 -41.15 -97.62
N LYS A 182 27.40 -41.78 -97.19
CA LYS A 182 26.41 -42.41 -98.08
C LYS A 182 25.32 -41.44 -98.59
N LEU A 183 25.23 -40.25 -97.99
CA LEU A 183 24.17 -39.26 -98.18
C LEU A 183 24.71 -37.91 -98.69
N ILE A 184 25.91 -37.87 -99.27
CA ILE A 184 26.50 -36.67 -99.87
C ILE A 184 25.52 -36.09 -100.90
N GLY A 185 25.09 -34.84 -100.69
CA GLY A 185 24.14 -34.13 -101.57
C GLY A 185 22.65 -34.22 -101.18
N PHE A 186 22.26 -35.13 -100.29
CA PHE A 186 20.86 -35.32 -99.86
C PHE A 186 20.62 -34.99 -98.37
N LEU A 187 21.59 -34.34 -97.72
CA LEU A 187 21.50 -33.98 -96.30
C LEU A 187 20.60 -32.73 -96.11
N PRO A 188 19.60 -32.75 -95.21
CA PRO A 188 18.74 -31.59 -94.97
C PRO A 188 19.50 -30.44 -94.31
N ARG A 189 19.00 -29.22 -94.51
CA ARG A 189 19.57 -27.99 -93.95
C ARG A 189 19.50 -28.01 -92.42
N GLY A 190 20.61 -27.71 -91.74
CA GLY A 190 20.72 -27.70 -90.26
C GLY A 190 21.31 -28.96 -89.63
N VAL A 191 21.70 -29.96 -90.43
CA VAL A 191 22.34 -31.19 -89.93
C VAL A 191 23.83 -30.99 -89.63
N ILE A 192 24.53 -30.18 -90.43
CA ILE A 192 25.89 -29.70 -90.17
C ILE A 192 25.76 -28.35 -89.47
N ARG A 193 26.29 -28.23 -88.26
CA ARG A 193 26.11 -27.03 -87.43
C ARG A 193 27.30 -26.09 -87.50
N ASP A 194 28.48 -26.60 -87.23
CA ASP A 194 29.72 -25.81 -87.12
C ASP A 194 30.81 -26.30 -88.08
N GLU A 195 31.84 -25.48 -88.29
CA GLU A 195 33.01 -25.82 -89.11
C GLU A 195 33.74 -27.08 -88.61
N GLN A 196 33.66 -27.36 -87.30
CA GLN A 196 34.20 -28.57 -86.67
C GLN A 196 33.50 -29.85 -87.17
N ASP A 197 32.20 -29.80 -87.47
CA ASP A 197 31.47 -30.93 -88.05
C ASP A 197 31.97 -31.24 -89.47
N LEU A 198 32.34 -30.20 -90.23
CA LEU A 198 32.86 -30.34 -91.60
C LEU A 198 34.26 -30.96 -91.61
N GLU A 199 35.11 -30.63 -90.64
CA GLU A 199 36.45 -31.22 -90.48
C GLU A 199 36.37 -32.71 -90.14
N LEU A 200 35.43 -33.12 -89.27
CA LEU A 200 35.26 -34.50 -88.83
C LEU A 200 34.77 -35.45 -89.95
N LEU A 201 34.09 -34.92 -90.98
CA LEU A 201 33.51 -35.71 -92.08
C LEU A 201 34.47 -35.95 -93.26
N GLY A 202 35.61 -35.24 -93.28
CA GLY A 202 36.68 -35.40 -94.27
C GLY A 202 36.63 -34.42 -95.46
N PRO A 203 37.68 -34.41 -96.30
CA PRO A 203 37.88 -33.39 -97.34
C PRO A 203 36.81 -33.38 -98.45
N GLU A 204 36.13 -34.51 -98.69
CA GLU A 204 35.05 -34.63 -99.67
C GLU A 204 33.81 -33.79 -99.29
N PHE A 205 33.54 -33.65 -97.99
CA PHE A 205 32.45 -32.82 -97.46
C PHE A 205 32.79 -31.34 -97.48
N GLN A 206 34.03 -31.00 -97.15
CA GLN A 206 34.52 -29.62 -97.20
C GLN A 206 34.35 -29.04 -98.61
N GLN A 207 34.68 -29.80 -99.66
CA GLN A 207 34.53 -29.34 -101.04
C GLN A 207 33.06 -29.17 -101.46
N ALA A 208 32.18 -30.10 -101.09
CA ALA A 208 30.77 -30.08 -101.49
C ALA A 208 29.93 -29.01 -100.77
N TYR A 209 30.29 -28.67 -99.53
CA TYR A 209 29.50 -27.77 -98.68
C TYR A 209 30.19 -26.42 -98.37
N SER A 210 31.49 -26.24 -98.64
CA SER A 210 32.19 -24.93 -98.57
C SER A 210 31.64 -23.92 -99.58
N GLN A 211 31.24 -24.37 -100.76
CA GLN A 211 30.85 -23.47 -101.87
C GLN A 211 29.42 -22.91 -101.76
N ARG A 212 28.67 -23.25 -100.71
CA ARG A 212 27.26 -22.85 -100.54
C ARG A 212 27.01 -22.07 -99.25
N GLN A 213 27.90 -21.15 -98.88
CA GLN A 213 27.47 -19.92 -98.22
C GLN A 213 27.04 -18.94 -99.30
N ILE A 214 25.80 -19.11 -99.79
CA ILE A 214 25.07 -18.00 -100.40
C ILE A 214 24.29 -17.40 -99.24
N ASP A 215 24.68 -16.20 -98.83
CA ASP A 215 23.90 -15.40 -97.89
C ASP A 215 22.55 -15.10 -98.55
N PRO A 216 21.41 -15.54 -97.97
CA PRO A 216 20.08 -15.27 -98.52
C PRO A 216 19.70 -13.78 -98.56
N TYR A 217 20.53 -12.89 -97.99
CA TYR A 217 20.32 -11.45 -97.92
C TYR A 217 21.31 -10.62 -98.75
N ASP A 218 22.10 -11.23 -99.64
CA ASP A 218 23.01 -10.48 -100.52
C ASP A 218 22.26 -9.92 -101.74
N GLU A 219 21.97 -8.62 -101.73
CA GLU A 219 21.06 -7.90 -102.65
C GLU A 219 21.59 -7.73 -104.09
N THR A 220 22.73 -8.30 -104.47
CA THR A 220 23.41 -8.01 -105.75
C THR A 220 23.21 -9.03 -106.89
N THR A 221 22.32 -10.03 -106.77
CA THR A 221 22.15 -11.07 -107.80
C THR A 221 20.74 -11.13 -108.43
N TRP A 222 20.06 -9.99 -108.59
CA TRP A 222 18.79 -9.87 -109.34
C TRP A 222 18.85 -8.82 -110.48
N GLU A 223 20.01 -8.60 -111.09
CA GLU A 223 20.10 -7.89 -112.38
C GLU A 223 20.95 -8.67 -113.40
N THR A 224 20.46 -8.68 -114.64
CA THR A 224 21.09 -9.15 -115.91
C THR A 224 20.82 -10.58 -116.40
N LYS A 225 19.59 -10.84 -116.87
CA LYS A 225 19.18 -11.02 -118.28
C LYS A 225 17.90 -11.84 -118.40
#